data_AF-A0A1B6JQG2-F1
#
_entry.id   AF-A0A1B6JQG2-F1
#
_cell.length_a   1.000
_cell.length_b   1.000
_cell.length_c   1.000
_cell.angle_alpha   90.00
_cell.angle_beta   90.00
_cell.angle_gamma   90.00
#
_symmetry.space_group_name_H-M   'P 1'
#
loop_
_entity.id
_entity.type
_entity.pdbx_description
1 polymer ?
#
loop_
_entity_poly.entity_id
_entity_poly.type
_entity_poly.pdbx_seq_one_letter_code
_entity_poly.pdbx_strand_id
1 'polypeptide(L)'
;MTDEDVIRRRLLIDGDGTGDDRRLNMLLKTFIKWSNTNDSPSDSVVMQERMFSQLTQCEYAFTKSRMVAKMSSAELQNYENLSKQISLEIEKSKQDIEGTKEDFQHAKTIRKNRVEYGVLANIISEQPDRKQTDEKLTQLKKELQSLEEQSNQLDSKLELRRKQFHVLIASIHQLQALLETGEKTADDSLDVFDDEDIDILTRKAESDQMDVS
;
A
#
# COMPACT_ATOMS: atom_id res chain seq x y z
N MET A 1 -37.57 -23.64 -46.64
CA MET A 1 -37.33 -24.71 -45.64
C MET A 1 -36.03 -24.36 -44.96
N THR A 2 -36.07 -24.12 -43.66
CA THR A 2 -34.89 -23.81 -42.84
C THR A 2 -34.10 -25.09 -42.59
N ASP A 3 -32.76 -25.04 -42.53
CA ASP A 3 -31.89 -26.23 -42.34
C ASP A 3 -32.29 -27.06 -41.11
N GLU A 4 -32.70 -26.40 -40.04
CA GLU A 4 -33.32 -26.99 -38.84
C GLU A 4 -34.50 -27.92 -39.16
N ASP A 5 -35.36 -27.58 -40.12
CA ASP A 5 -36.52 -28.39 -40.49
C ASP A 5 -36.14 -29.59 -41.35
N VAL A 6 -35.03 -29.50 -42.09
CA VAL A 6 -34.46 -30.61 -42.86
C VAL A 6 -33.77 -31.59 -41.92
N ILE A 7 -32.99 -31.08 -40.96
CA ILE A 7 -32.33 -31.87 -39.92
C ILE A 7 -33.37 -32.57 -39.05
N ARG A 8 -34.42 -31.86 -38.60
CA ARG A 8 -35.51 -32.45 -37.80
C ARG A 8 -36.26 -33.55 -38.57
N ARG A 9 -36.57 -33.34 -39.86
CA ARG A 9 -37.18 -34.40 -40.70
C ARG A 9 -36.26 -35.60 -40.90
N ARG A 10 -34.96 -35.37 -41.08
CA ARG A 10 -33.99 -36.46 -41.27
C ARG A 10 -33.78 -37.26 -39.99
N LEU A 11 -33.73 -36.60 -38.83
CA LEU A 11 -33.75 -37.22 -37.51
C LEU A 11 -35.06 -37.97 -37.24
N LEU A 12 -36.22 -37.51 -37.74
CA LEU A 12 -37.48 -38.26 -37.65
C LEU A 12 -37.50 -39.50 -38.55
N ILE A 13 -36.85 -39.44 -39.72
CA ILE A 13 -36.76 -40.58 -40.64
C ILE A 13 -35.75 -41.64 -40.12
N ASP A 14 -34.57 -41.22 -39.66
CA ASP A 14 -33.52 -42.12 -39.16
C ASP A 14 -33.64 -42.45 -37.66
N GLY A 15 -34.34 -41.63 -36.88
CA GLY A 15 -34.36 -41.68 -35.41
C GLY A 15 -35.62 -42.24 -34.77
N ASP A 16 -36.60 -42.69 -35.55
CA ASP A 16 -37.81 -43.32 -35.00
C ASP A 16 -38.17 -44.59 -35.77
N GLY A 17 -37.44 -45.68 -35.49
CA GLY A 17 -37.91 -47.05 -35.72
C GLY A 17 -38.19 -47.51 -37.16
N THR A 18 -38.13 -46.65 -38.18
CA THR A 18 -38.57 -47.01 -39.55
C THR A 18 -37.71 -48.11 -40.19
N GLY A 19 -36.45 -48.26 -39.76
CA GLY A 19 -35.59 -49.35 -40.16
C GLY A 19 -35.82 -50.65 -39.37
N ASP A 20 -36.01 -50.57 -38.05
CA ASP A 20 -36.22 -51.74 -37.18
C ASP A 20 -37.64 -52.32 -37.36
N ASP A 21 -38.67 -51.47 -37.31
CA ASP A 21 -40.06 -51.86 -37.55
C ASP A 21 -40.25 -52.45 -38.96
N ARG A 22 -39.61 -51.87 -39.98
CA ARG A 22 -39.60 -52.45 -41.33
C ARG A 22 -38.92 -53.82 -41.36
N ARG A 23 -37.79 -54.00 -40.66
CA ARG A 23 -37.08 -55.29 -40.58
C ARG A 23 -37.93 -56.36 -39.89
N LEU A 24 -38.56 -56.01 -38.77
CA LEU A 24 -39.47 -56.90 -38.05
C LEU A 24 -40.71 -57.25 -38.89
N ASN A 25 -41.31 -56.28 -39.56
CA ASN A 25 -42.42 -56.51 -40.47
C ASN A 25 -42.04 -57.40 -41.66
N MET A 26 -40.82 -57.26 -42.21
CA MET A 26 -40.32 -58.15 -43.27
C MET A 26 -40.09 -59.57 -42.77
N LEU A 27 -39.51 -59.74 -41.58
CA LEU A 27 -39.34 -61.05 -40.95
C LEU A 27 -40.69 -61.72 -40.71
N LEU A 28 -41.67 -60.97 -40.17
CA LEU A 28 -43.03 -61.45 -39.93
C LEU A 28 -43.72 -61.92 -41.22
N LYS A 29 -43.64 -61.12 -42.30
CA LYS A 29 -44.20 -61.50 -43.61
C LYS A 29 -43.51 -62.74 -44.18
N THR A 30 -42.20 -62.87 -44.01
CA THR A 30 -41.41 -64.02 -44.45
C THR A 30 -41.80 -65.28 -43.69
N PHE A 31 -42.00 -65.16 -42.37
CA PHE A 31 -42.45 -66.24 -41.50
C PHE A 31 -43.88 -66.70 -41.84
N ILE A 32 -44.82 -65.77 -42.00
CA ILE A 32 -46.20 -66.09 -42.41
C ILE A 32 -46.21 -66.79 -43.77
N LYS A 33 -45.39 -66.33 -44.73
CA LYS A 33 -45.26 -66.98 -46.04
C LYS A 33 -44.72 -68.40 -45.88
N TRP A 34 -43.61 -68.58 -45.16
CA TRP A 34 -43.00 -69.88 -44.92
C TRP A 34 -43.97 -70.87 -44.26
N SER A 35 -44.77 -70.42 -43.28
CA SER A 35 -45.76 -71.25 -42.59
C SER A 35 -46.96 -71.69 -43.45
N ASN A 36 -47.25 -70.98 -44.56
CA ASN A 36 -48.44 -71.22 -45.38
C ASN A 36 -48.13 -71.83 -46.76
N THR A 37 -46.85 -72.05 -47.09
CA THR A 37 -46.44 -72.56 -48.40
C THR A 37 -45.93 -74.00 -48.28
N ASN A 38 -46.49 -74.93 -49.06
CA ASN A 38 -45.96 -76.31 -49.19
C ASN A 38 -44.80 -76.33 -50.21
N ASP A 39 -43.73 -75.63 -49.88
CA ASP A 39 -42.52 -75.56 -50.71
C ASP A 39 -41.71 -76.87 -50.64
N SER A 40 -40.80 -77.08 -51.60
CA SER A 40 -39.90 -78.24 -51.56
C SER A 40 -39.03 -78.22 -50.29
N PRO A 41 -38.59 -79.37 -49.76
CA PRO A 41 -37.77 -79.42 -48.55
C PRO A 41 -36.48 -78.57 -48.64
N SER A 42 -35.93 -78.41 -49.84
CA SER A 42 -34.73 -77.60 -50.10
C SER A 42 -35.01 -76.10 -49.99
N ASP A 43 -36.14 -75.63 -50.53
CA ASP A 43 -36.50 -74.20 -50.52
C ASP A 43 -36.90 -73.73 -49.13
N SER A 44 -37.53 -74.62 -48.35
CA SER A 44 -37.89 -74.38 -46.95
C SER A 44 -36.67 -74.10 -46.07
N VAL A 45 -35.56 -74.84 -46.26
CA VAL A 45 -34.31 -74.66 -45.51
C VAL A 45 -33.65 -73.31 -45.84
N VAL A 46 -33.61 -72.92 -47.12
CA VAL A 46 -33.05 -71.62 -47.54
C VAL A 46 -33.86 -70.45 -46.96
N MET A 47 -35.18 -70.58 -46.92
CA MET A 47 -36.05 -69.57 -46.32
C MET A 47 -35.86 -69.49 -44.80
N GLN A 48 -35.65 -70.61 -44.13
CA GLN A 48 -35.34 -70.69 -42.70
C GLN A 48 -34.00 -70.02 -42.37
N GLU A 49 -32.93 -70.30 -43.12
CA GLU A 49 -31.62 -69.64 -42.95
C GLU A 49 -31.71 -68.12 -43.16
N ARG A 50 -32.50 -67.69 -44.15
CA ARG A 50 -32.76 -66.27 -44.40
C ARG A 50 -33.49 -65.59 -43.23
N MET A 51 -34.48 -66.27 -42.64
CA MET A 51 -35.17 -65.77 -41.44
C MET A 51 -34.23 -65.69 -40.23
N PHE A 52 -33.36 -66.68 -40.02
CA PHE A 52 -32.34 -66.62 -38.97
C PHE A 52 -31.38 -65.45 -39.15
N SER A 53 -30.90 -65.22 -40.38
CA SER A 53 -30.03 -64.06 -40.66
C SER A 53 -30.73 -62.73 -40.37
N GLN A 54 -32.01 -62.60 -40.71
CA GLN A 54 -32.81 -61.41 -40.40
C GLN A 54 -33.03 -61.23 -38.89
N LEU A 55 -33.26 -62.32 -38.14
CA LEU A 55 -33.39 -62.28 -36.69
C LEU A 55 -32.10 -61.80 -36.02
N THR A 56 -30.94 -62.35 -36.41
CA THR A 56 -29.63 -61.92 -35.89
C THR A 56 -29.37 -60.43 -36.16
N GLN A 57 -29.77 -59.91 -37.32
CA GLN A 57 -29.66 -58.47 -37.62
C GLN A 57 -30.55 -57.61 -36.72
N CYS A 58 -31.75 -58.08 -36.36
CA CYS A 58 -32.65 -57.39 -35.43
C CYS A 58 -32.06 -57.39 -34.00
N GLU A 59 -31.55 -58.52 -33.53
CA GLU A 59 -30.89 -58.64 -32.22
C GLU A 59 -29.66 -57.74 -32.10
N TYR A 60 -28.85 -57.68 -33.17
CA TYR A 60 -27.70 -56.78 -33.25
C TYR A 60 -28.13 -55.31 -33.17
N ALA A 61 -29.15 -54.91 -33.95
CA ALA A 61 -29.66 -53.54 -33.94
C ALA A 61 -30.21 -53.13 -32.57
N PHE A 62 -30.97 -54.02 -31.93
CA PHE A 62 -31.47 -53.81 -30.57
C PHE A 62 -30.33 -53.63 -29.55
N THR A 63 -29.33 -54.52 -29.60
CA THR A 63 -28.18 -54.45 -28.71
C THR A 63 -27.39 -53.16 -28.92
N LYS A 64 -27.16 -52.77 -30.18
CA LYS A 64 -26.51 -51.51 -30.54
C LYS A 64 -27.28 -50.30 -29.99
N SER A 65 -28.59 -50.24 -30.20
CA SER A 65 -29.43 -49.15 -29.68
C SER A 65 -29.34 -49.03 -28.16
N ARG A 66 -29.41 -50.17 -27.45
CA ARG A 66 -29.25 -50.20 -25.99
C ARG A 66 -27.87 -49.69 -25.53
N MET A 67 -26.80 -50.05 -26.24
CA MET A 67 -25.45 -49.57 -25.92
C MET A 67 -25.30 -48.07 -26.19
N VAL A 68 -25.86 -47.57 -27.29
CA VAL A 68 -25.89 -46.13 -27.61
C VAL A 68 -26.68 -45.35 -26.57
N ALA A 69 -27.82 -45.87 -26.10
CA ALA A 69 -28.60 -45.23 -25.03
C ALA A 69 -27.80 -45.14 -23.72
N LYS A 70 -27.10 -46.22 -23.33
CA LYS A 70 -26.21 -46.21 -22.16
C LYS A 70 -25.06 -45.22 -22.32
N MET A 71 -24.41 -45.21 -23.47
CA MET A 71 -23.33 -44.27 -23.79
C MET A 71 -23.82 -42.83 -23.72
N SER A 72 -24.97 -42.53 -24.33
CA SER A 72 -25.58 -41.18 -24.33
C SER A 72 -25.90 -40.72 -22.92
N SER A 73 -26.40 -41.61 -22.05
CA SER A 73 -26.66 -41.29 -20.64
C SER A 73 -25.36 -40.98 -19.88
N ALA A 74 -24.28 -41.72 -20.14
CA ALA A 74 -22.99 -41.47 -19.53
C ALA A 74 -22.35 -40.16 -20.03
N GLU A 75 -22.48 -39.87 -21.32
CA GLU A 75 -22.04 -38.60 -21.92
C GLU A 75 -22.80 -37.42 -21.32
N LEU A 76 -24.12 -37.52 -21.16
CA LEU A 76 -24.94 -36.48 -20.54
C LEU A 76 -24.45 -36.14 -19.12
N GLN A 77 -24.16 -37.16 -18.32
CA GLN A 77 -23.61 -36.99 -16.97
C GLN A 77 -22.22 -36.35 -17.00
N ASN A 78 -21.38 -36.71 -17.97
CA ASN A 78 -20.06 -36.10 -18.14
C ASN A 78 -20.18 -34.61 -18.50
N TYR A 79 -21.08 -34.25 -19.41
CA TYR A 79 -21.33 -32.84 -19.75
C TYR A 79 -21.87 -32.05 -18.56
N GLU A 80 -22.74 -32.65 -17.72
CA GLU A 80 -23.21 -32.00 -16.50
C GLU A 80 -22.06 -31.73 -15.51
N ASN A 81 -21.18 -32.71 -15.32
CA ASN A 81 -20.00 -32.55 -14.47
C ASN A 81 -19.03 -31.50 -15.01
N LEU A 82 -18.76 -31.52 -16.31
CA LEU A 82 -17.92 -30.53 -16.98
C LEU A 82 -18.50 -29.12 -16.84
N SER A 83 -19.82 -28.97 -17.02
CA SER A 83 -20.50 -27.69 -16.82
C SER A 83 -20.35 -27.17 -15.39
N LYS A 84 -20.46 -28.04 -14.38
CA LYS A 84 -20.24 -27.69 -12.97
C LYS A 84 -18.79 -27.28 -12.72
N GLN A 85 -17.83 -28.01 -13.28
CA GLN A 85 -16.41 -27.69 -13.16
C GLN A 85 -16.08 -26.32 -13.77
N ILE A 86 -16.55 -26.06 -15.00
CA ILE A 86 -16.36 -24.76 -15.67
C ILE A 86 -16.97 -23.64 -14.83
N SER A 87 -18.16 -23.85 -14.25
CA SER A 87 -18.80 -22.86 -13.38
C SER A 87 -17.97 -22.55 -12.14
N LEU A 88 -17.37 -23.57 -11.52
CA LEU A 88 -16.46 -23.40 -10.36
C LEU A 88 -15.18 -22.66 -10.75
N GLU A 89 -14.58 -23.00 -11.89
CA GLU A 89 -13.36 -22.34 -12.38
C GLU A 89 -13.61 -20.87 -12.74
N ILE A 90 -14.78 -20.55 -13.31
CA ILE A 90 -15.20 -19.17 -13.56
C ILE A 90 -15.32 -18.41 -12.25
N GLU A 91 -15.96 -19.00 -11.23
CA GLU A 91 -16.13 -18.34 -9.94
C GLU A 91 -14.79 -18.11 -9.23
N LYS A 92 -13.90 -19.10 -9.27
CA LYS A 92 -12.53 -18.95 -8.77
C LYS A 92 -11.79 -17.83 -9.50
N SER A 93 -11.87 -17.79 -10.84
CA SER A 93 -11.22 -16.75 -11.64
C SER A 93 -11.76 -15.36 -11.31
N LYS A 94 -13.06 -15.22 -11.01
CA LYS A 94 -13.64 -13.95 -10.55
C LYS A 94 -13.07 -13.53 -9.19
N GLN A 95 -12.93 -14.45 -8.26
CA GLN A 95 -12.32 -14.18 -6.95
C GLN A 95 -10.86 -13.74 -7.10
N ASP A 96 -10.09 -14.43 -7.95
CA ASP A 96 -8.70 -14.08 -8.24
C ASP A 96 -8.58 -12.67 -8.87
N ILE A 97 -9.52 -12.30 -9.74
CA ILE A 97 -9.60 -10.94 -10.33
C ILE A 97 -9.87 -9.89 -9.26
N GLU A 98 -10.83 -10.12 -8.36
CA GLU A 98 -11.13 -9.13 -7.31
C GLU A 98 -9.95 -8.99 -6.33
N GLY A 99 -9.29 -10.09 -5.95
CA GLY A 99 -8.08 -10.05 -5.14
C GLY A 99 -6.95 -9.26 -5.83
N THR A 100 -6.71 -9.52 -7.12
CA THR A 100 -5.69 -8.80 -7.90
C THR A 100 -6.00 -7.30 -8.01
N LYS A 101 -7.28 -6.94 -8.06
CA LYS A 101 -7.74 -5.54 -8.12
C LYS A 101 -7.53 -4.81 -6.79
N GLU A 102 -7.74 -5.46 -5.66
CA GLU A 102 -7.41 -4.92 -4.34
C GLU A 102 -5.90 -4.70 -4.20
N ASP A 103 -5.10 -5.70 -4.57
CA ASP A 103 -3.63 -5.59 -4.58
C ASP A 103 -3.15 -4.44 -5.46
N PHE A 104 -3.76 -4.27 -6.64
CA PHE A 104 -3.46 -3.16 -7.53
C PHE A 104 -3.77 -1.79 -6.91
N GLN A 105 -4.90 -1.65 -6.21
CA GLN A 105 -5.22 -0.42 -5.49
C GLN A 105 -4.22 -0.14 -4.36
N HIS A 106 -3.81 -1.19 -3.64
CA HIS A 106 -2.81 -1.06 -2.59
C HIS A 106 -1.45 -0.63 -3.16
N ALA A 107 -0.99 -1.27 -4.24
CA ALA A 107 0.23 -0.91 -4.95
C ALA A 107 0.20 0.54 -5.49
N LYS A 108 -0.95 0.99 -6.01
CA LYS A 108 -1.14 2.38 -6.44
C LYS A 108 -0.99 3.36 -5.28
N THR A 109 -1.51 3.01 -4.10
CA THR A 109 -1.40 3.83 -2.88
C THR A 109 0.05 3.90 -2.43
N ILE A 110 0.76 2.77 -2.38
CA ILE A 110 2.19 2.74 -2.05
C ILE A 110 3.00 3.60 -3.02
N ARG A 111 2.71 3.51 -4.32
CA ARG A 111 3.37 4.35 -5.33
C ARG A 111 3.11 5.84 -5.09
N LYS A 112 1.86 6.22 -4.80
CA LYS A 112 1.51 7.62 -4.48
C LYS A 112 2.30 8.11 -3.27
N ASN A 113 2.30 7.35 -2.17
CA ASN A 113 3.04 7.69 -0.96
C ASN A 113 4.55 7.82 -1.25
N ARG A 114 5.13 6.92 -2.05
CA ARG A 114 6.55 6.98 -2.43
C ARG A 114 6.89 8.24 -3.22
N VAL A 115 6.00 8.70 -4.10
CA VAL A 115 6.18 9.95 -4.83
C VAL A 115 6.10 11.15 -3.88
N GLU A 116 5.11 11.17 -2.99
CA GLU A 116 4.96 12.24 -1.98
C GLU A 116 6.18 12.33 -1.06
N TYR A 117 6.69 11.19 -0.58
CA TYR A 117 7.93 11.15 0.21
C TYR A 117 9.15 11.61 -0.62
N GLY A 118 9.22 11.27 -1.90
CA GLY A 118 10.30 11.74 -2.77
C GLY A 118 10.28 13.26 -2.95
N VAL A 119 9.10 13.85 -3.13
CA VAL A 119 8.94 15.31 -3.20
C VAL A 119 9.34 15.96 -1.87
N LEU A 120 8.87 15.44 -0.75
CA LEU A 120 9.22 15.98 0.57
C LEU A 120 10.72 15.85 0.87
N ALA A 121 11.34 14.73 0.49
CA ALA A 121 12.77 14.52 0.65
C ALA A 121 13.59 15.53 -0.17
N ASN A 122 13.15 15.84 -1.40
CA ASN A 122 13.78 16.88 -2.22
C ASN A 122 13.71 18.25 -1.52
N ILE A 123 12.54 18.65 -1.02
CA ILE A 123 12.37 19.92 -0.29
C ILE A 123 13.26 19.96 0.97
N ILE A 124 13.34 18.85 1.71
CA ILE A 124 14.20 18.74 2.89
C ILE A 124 15.68 18.86 2.51
N SER A 125 16.09 18.31 1.36
CA SER A 125 17.48 18.37 0.89
C SER A 125 17.93 19.76 0.44
N GLU A 126 16.99 20.66 0.10
CA GLU A 126 17.28 22.06 -0.18
C GLU A 126 17.62 22.86 1.09
N GLN A 127 17.17 22.37 2.26
CA GLN A 127 17.47 22.99 3.54
C GLN A 127 18.86 22.58 4.05
N PRO A 128 19.58 23.47 4.76
CA PRO A 128 20.90 23.16 5.29
C PRO A 128 20.84 22.03 6.31
N ASP A 129 21.94 21.29 6.43
CA ASP A 129 22.02 20.18 7.36
C ASP A 129 21.78 20.68 8.80
N ARG A 130 20.98 19.90 9.53
CA ARG A 130 20.53 20.27 10.87
C ARG A 130 21.71 20.38 11.83
N LYS A 131 22.68 19.45 11.74
CA LYS A 131 23.87 19.45 12.61
C LYS A 131 24.71 20.71 12.39
N GLN A 132 24.99 21.05 11.14
CA GLN A 132 25.75 22.26 10.80
C GLN A 132 25.05 23.54 11.26
N THR A 133 23.71 23.57 11.17
CA THR A 133 22.92 24.72 11.63
C THR A 133 22.96 24.84 13.16
N ASP A 134 22.91 23.71 13.87
CA ASP A 134 22.98 23.68 15.34
C ASP A 134 24.38 24.10 15.85
N GLU A 135 25.44 23.64 15.19
CA GLU A 135 26.82 24.07 15.47
C GLU A 135 26.98 25.59 15.29
N LYS A 136 26.51 26.15 14.18
CA LYS A 136 26.51 27.61 13.97
C LYS A 136 25.72 28.35 15.04
N LEU A 137 24.56 27.81 15.43
CA LEU A 137 23.70 28.41 16.44
C LEU A 137 24.38 28.42 17.83
N THR A 138 25.02 27.31 18.21
CA THR A 138 25.80 27.25 19.47
C THR A 138 26.99 28.19 19.46
N GLN A 139 27.69 28.32 18.33
CA GLN A 139 28.79 29.27 18.19
C GLN A 139 28.30 30.72 18.30
N LEU A 140 27.24 31.09 17.57
CA LEU A 140 26.64 32.42 17.68
C LEU A 140 26.19 32.74 19.10
N LYS A 141 25.58 31.79 19.82
CA LYS A 141 25.20 31.98 21.23
C LYS A 141 26.40 32.30 22.12
N LYS A 142 27.51 31.59 21.92
CA LYS A 142 28.75 31.83 22.66
C LYS A 142 29.35 33.21 22.35
N GLU A 143 29.33 33.62 21.09
CA GLU A 143 29.78 34.96 20.68
C GLU A 143 28.89 36.06 21.27
N LEU A 144 27.57 35.86 21.28
CA LEU A 144 26.60 36.79 21.87
C LEU A 144 26.83 36.95 23.37
N GLN A 145 27.03 35.84 24.09
CA GLN A 145 27.36 35.87 25.52
C GLN A 145 28.68 36.60 25.78
N SER A 146 29.72 36.36 24.98
CA SER A 146 31.00 37.06 25.12
C SER A 146 30.89 38.57 24.85
N LEU A 147 30.10 38.97 23.85
CA LEU A 147 29.83 40.38 23.55
C LEU A 147 29.06 41.06 24.68
N GLU A 148 28.08 40.37 25.28
CA GLU A 148 27.33 40.86 26.44
C GLU A 148 28.24 41.07 27.66
N GLU A 149 29.13 40.11 27.94
CA GLU A 149 30.16 40.25 28.99
C GLU A 149 31.09 41.44 28.71
N GLN A 150 31.57 41.60 27.48
CA GLN A 150 32.40 42.74 27.10
C GLN A 150 31.67 44.08 27.24
N SER A 151 30.39 44.14 26.87
CA SER A 151 29.55 45.33 27.05
C SER A 151 29.43 45.68 28.54
N ASN A 152 29.09 44.70 29.38
CA ASN A 152 28.94 44.89 30.83
C ASN A 152 30.26 45.34 31.48
N GLN A 153 31.40 44.79 31.04
CA GLN A 153 32.72 45.23 31.49
C GLN A 153 33.04 46.68 31.07
N LEU A 154 32.70 47.07 29.84
CA LEU A 154 32.90 48.44 29.37
C LEU A 154 32.00 49.43 30.12
N ASP A 155 30.75 49.08 30.35
CA ASP A 155 29.81 49.89 31.14
C ASP A 155 30.31 50.07 32.57
N SER A 156 30.80 49.00 33.20
CA SER A 156 31.41 49.07 34.53
C SER A 156 32.64 49.99 34.57
N LYS A 157 33.50 49.92 33.55
CA LYS A 157 34.68 50.81 33.42
C LYS A 157 34.26 52.26 33.20
N LEU A 158 33.20 52.50 32.43
CA LEU A 158 32.67 53.85 32.18
C LEU A 158 32.07 54.43 33.47
N GLU A 159 31.31 53.63 34.22
CA GLU A 159 30.76 54.01 35.52
C GLU A 159 31.87 54.36 36.53
N LEU A 160 32.94 53.54 36.61
CA LEU A 160 34.09 53.82 37.45
C LEU A 160 34.76 55.14 37.07
N ARG A 161 34.98 55.40 35.78
CA ARG A 161 35.54 56.68 35.31
C ARG A 161 34.61 57.85 35.63
N ARG A 162 33.28 57.69 35.50
CA ARG A 162 32.31 58.71 35.92
C ARG A 162 32.46 59.04 37.40
N LYS A 163 32.59 58.03 38.26
CA LYS A 163 32.83 58.22 39.71
C LYS A 163 34.15 58.95 39.96
N GLN A 164 35.24 58.53 39.31
CA GLN A 164 36.54 59.21 39.40
C GLN A 164 36.49 60.68 38.96
N PHE A 165 35.80 60.98 37.86
CA PHE A 165 35.57 62.37 37.43
C PHE A 165 34.74 63.15 38.43
N HIS A 166 33.74 62.53 39.06
CA HIS A 166 32.94 63.17 40.09
C HIS A 166 33.79 63.56 41.31
N VAL A 167 34.67 62.66 41.76
CA VAL A 167 35.65 62.93 42.83
C VAL A 167 36.58 64.07 42.42
N LEU A 168 37.15 64.04 41.21
CA LEU A 168 38.01 65.10 40.71
C LEU A 168 37.29 66.47 40.69
N ILE A 169 36.05 66.51 40.21
CA ILE A 169 35.23 67.73 40.17
C ILE A 169 34.96 68.23 41.60
N ALA A 170 34.64 67.33 42.54
CA ALA A 170 34.47 67.68 43.94
C ALA A 170 35.76 68.26 44.55
N SER A 171 36.92 67.64 44.27
CA SER A 171 38.22 68.17 44.70
C SER A 171 38.56 69.51 44.07
N ILE A 172 38.20 69.74 42.79
CA ILE A 172 38.37 71.06 42.14
C ILE A 172 37.48 72.10 42.83
N HIS A 173 36.21 71.79 43.09
CA HIS A 173 35.33 72.69 43.84
C HIS A 173 35.86 72.98 45.25
N GLN A 174 36.42 71.97 45.92
CA GLN A 174 37.02 72.13 47.24
C GLN A 174 38.29 72.99 47.19
N LEU A 175 39.14 72.84 46.17
CA LEU A 175 40.30 73.70 45.95
C LEU A 175 39.91 75.13 45.55
N GLN A 176 38.84 75.30 44.77
CA GLN A 176 38.26 76.60 44.46
C GLN A 176 37.71 77.27 45.73
N ALA A 177 37.01 76.52 46.57
CA ALA A 177 36.57 76.99 47.88
C ALA A 177 37.77 77.35 48.76
N LEU A 178 38.83 76.54 48.78
CA LEU A 178 40.07 76.85 49.51
C LEU A 178 40.76 78.13 48.99
N LEU A 179 40.78 78.34 47.68
CA LEU A 179 41.31 79.56 47.06
C LEU A 179 40.43 80.79 47.35
N GLU A 180 39.10 80.64 47.34
CA GLU A 180 38.16 81.70 47.79
C GLU A 180 38.32 81.99 49.29
N THR A 181 38.60 80.97 50.12
CA THR A 181 38.97 81.16 51.54
C THR A 181 40.40 81.65 51.72
N GLY A 182 41.25 81.61 50.70
CA GLY A 182 42.58 82.24 50.70
C GLY A 182 42.53 83.78 50.79
N GLU A 183 41.37 84.38 50.48
CA GLU A 183 41.08 85.80 50.76
C GLU A 183 40.28 86.02 52.05
N LYS A 184 39.88 84.96 52.76
CA LYS A 184 39.16 85.08 54.05
C LYS A 184 39.67 84.05 55.04
N THR A 185 40.64 84.52 55.82
CA THR A 185 41.12 83.89 57.04
C THR A 185 40.01 83.29 57.89
N ALA A 186 40.25 82.03 58.27
CA ALA A 186 39.79 81.34 59.46
C ALA A 186 38.30 80.94 59.54
N ASP A 187 38.12 79.72 60.05
CA ASP A 187 36.90 79.13 60.59
C ASP A 187 35.93 78.51 59.55
N ASP A 188 36.02 77.20 59.33
CA ASP A 188 35.10 76.26 59.99
C ASP A 188 35.43 74.78 59.73
N SER A 189 35.23 73.98 60.77
CA SER A 189 35.20 72.51 60.91
C SER A 189 35.86 71.62 59.85
N LEU A 190 36.94 70.95 60.29
CA LEU A 190 37.32 69.60 59.87
C LEU A 190 36.15 68.64 60.12
N ASP A 191 35.50 68.15 59.07
CA ASP A 191 34.78 66.88 59.12
C ASP A 191 35.62 65.79 58.44
N VAL A 192 35.91 64.78 59.25
CA VAL A 192 36.73 63.61 58.98
C VAL A 192 36.05 62.77 57.89
N PHE A 193 36.81 62.42 56.85
CA PHE A 193 36.40 61.39 55.90
C PHE A 193 36.32 60.04 56.65
N ASP A 194 35.17 59.37 56.55
CA ASP A 194 34.94 58.03 57.08
C ASP A 194 35.89 57.02 56.41
N ASP A 195 36.65 56.28 57.22
CA ASP A 195 37.57 55.21 56.82
C ASP A 195 36.86 53.95 56.26
N GLU A 196 35.52 53.95 56.15
CA GLU A 196 34.75 52.78 55.67
C GLU A 196 34.73 52.60 54.14
N ASP A 197 35.04 53.63 53.35
CA ASP A 197 34.96 53.55 51.88
C ASP A 197 36.21 52.92 51.22
N ILE A 198 37.33 52.83 51.94
CA ILE A 198 38.56 52.17 51.44
C ILE A 198 38.43 50.63 51.54
N ASP A 199 37.69 50.10 52.52
CA ASP A 199 37.61 48.66 52.78
C ASP A 199 36.58 47.92 51.89
N ILE A 200 35.71 48.66 51.19
CA ILE A 200 34.81 48.13 50.15
C ILE A 200 35.54 47.88 48.82
N LEU A 201 36.61 48.65 48.53
CA LEU A 201 37.37 48.53 47.28
C LEU A 201 38.33 47.32 47.29
N THR A 202 38.79 46.88 48.47
CA THR A 202 39.64 45.70 48.64
C THR A 202 38.84 44.39 48.61
N ARG A 203 37.65 44.33 49.23
CA ARG A 203 36.84 43.09 49.28
C ARG A 203 36.22 42.71 47.93
N LYS A 204 35.93 43.68 47.06
CA LYS A 204 35.37 43.38 45.73
C LYS A 204 36.41 42.83 44.74
N ALA A 205 37.70 43.10 44.96
CA ALA A 205 38.77 42.54 44.13
C ALA A 205 39.04 41.05 44.42
N GLU A 206 38.72 40.56 45.63
CA GLU A 206 38.91 39.16 46.01
C GLU A 206 37.74 38.24 45.60
N SER A 207 36.50 38.76 45.49
CA SER A 207 35.36 37.96 45.01
C SER A 207 35.48 37.64 43.52
N ASP A 208 35.98 38.57 42.71
CA ASP A 208 36.06 38.41 41.26
C ASP A 208 37.21 37.47 40.82
N GLN A 209 38.11 37.07 41.74
CA GLN A 209 39.17 36.08 41.48
C GLN A 209 38.77 34.64 41.81
N MET A 210 37.67 34.40 42.54
CA MET A 210 37.18 33.06 42.88
C MET A 210 36.17 32.47 41.90
N ASP A 211 35.58 33.27 41.01
CA ASP A 211 34.57 32.82 40.03
C ASP A 211 35.16 32.46 38.64
N VAL A 212 36.49 32.31 38.52
CA VAL A 212 37.17 31.85 37.28
C VAL A 212 37.91 30.52 37.48
N SER A 213 37.35 29.61 38.29
CA SER A 213 37.72 28.18 38.32
C SER A 213 36.64 27.32 37.68
#